data_AF-A0A2W4RKN3-F1
#
_entry.id   AF-A0A2W4RKN3-F1
#
_cell.length_a   1.000
_cell.length_b   1.000
_cell.length_c   1.000
_cell.angle_alpha   90.00
_cell.angle_beta   90.00
_cell.angle_gamma   90.00
#
_symmetry.space_group_name_H-M   'P 1'
#
loop_
_entity.id
_entity.type
_entity.pdbx_description
1 polymer ?
#
loop_
_entity_poly.entity_id
_entity_poly.type
_entity_poly.pdbx_seq_one_letter_code
_entity_poly.pdbx_strand_id
1 'polypeptide(L)'
;MKFRVLPLFAALLLAVFAPLVAAADEVEQFRLTPALLDRLDAIEAEGERLRQLRGGDEDEDEDEDDDEDADDIASVDAFVARIEGDPEARAILARHGVKPREFALAAMAILQAGTWLAFEGAMKKGDAERMLAGFTPAQRANIELLRQRLAAKEGK
;
A
#
# COMPACT_ATOMS: atom_id res chain seq x y z
N MET A 1 -0.59 54.14 -1.37
CA MET A 1 0.59 53.39 -0.88
C MET A 1 0.67 52.07 -1.63
N LYS A 2 1.83 51.75 -2.21
CA LYS A 2 2.11 50.51 -2.94
C LYS A 2 2.58 49.47 -1.94
N PHE A 3 1.98 48.29 -1.89
CA PHE A 3 2.58 47.12 -1.24
C PHE A 3 2.84 46.06 -2.31
N ARG A 4 4.14 45.81 -2.52
CA ARG A 4 4.71 44.70 -3.28
C ARG A 4 5.64 43.96 -2.33
N VAL A 5 5.36 42.69 -2.06
CA VAL A 5 6.31 41.60 -1.72
C VAL A 5 5.53 40.30 -1.88
N LEU A 6 5.56 39.70 -3.08
CA LEU A 6 6.39 38.56 -3.52
C LEU A 6 6.03 37.22 -2.83
N PRO A 7 5.59 36.19 -3.58
CA PRO A 7 5.16 34.91 -3.03
C PRO A 7 6.38 34.05 -2.70
N LEU A 8 6.60 33.79 -1.41
CA LEU A 8 7.69 32.96 -0.91
C LEU A 8 7.17 31.59 -0.43
N PHE A 9 6.23 31.01 -1.19
CA PHE A 9 5.63 29.70 -0.90
C PHE A 9 5.89 28.64 -2.00
N ALA A 10 6.55 29.00 -3.09
CA ALA A 10 6.70 28.12 -4.25
C ALA A 10 8.05 27.37 -4.33
N ALA A 11 8.78 27.22 -3.23
CA ALA A 11 10.13 26.63 -3.24
C ALA A 11 10.39 25.57 -2.16
N LEU A 12 9.35 24.97 -1.56
CA LEU A 12 9.49 23.91 -0.56
C LEU A 12 8.81 22.58 -0.98
N LEU A 13 8.57 22.37 -2.28
CA LEU A 13 8.01 21.12 -2.81
C LEU A 13 9.00 20.30 -3.65
N LEU A 14 10.26 20.74 -3.76
CA LEU A 14 11.24 20.13 -4.68
C LEU A 14 12.50 19.56 -4.03
N ALA A 15 12.48 19.32 -2.71
CA ALA A 15 13.66 18.87 -1.97
C ALA A 15 13.52 17.50 -1.26
N VAL A 16 12.43 16.75 -1.49
CA VAL A 16 12.22 15.43 -0.84
C VAL A 16 12.66 14.25 -1.72
N PHE A 17 13.01 14.48 -2.99
CA PHE A 17 13.38 13.40 -3.91
C PHE A 17 14.90 13.23 -4.07
N ALA A 18 15.58 12.74 -3.02
CA ALA A 18 16.75 11.84 -3.14
C ALA A 18 17.30 11.51 -1.73
N PRO A 19 17.56 10.22 -1.37
CA PRO A 19 17.68 9.03 -2.21
C PRO A 19 16.57 8.00 -1.89
N LEU A 20 15.36 8.21 -2.40
CA LEU A 20 14.25 7.23 -2.35
C LEU A 20 14.29 6.30 -3.57
N VAL A 21 15.47 5.82 -3.98
CA VAL A 21 15.62 5.07 -5.24
C VAL A 21 15.65 3.56 -5.00
N ALA A 22 16.27 3.08 -3.92
CA ALA A 22 16.43 1.65 -3.70
C ALA A 22 15.11 0.95 -3.31
N ALA A 23 14.31 1.56 -2.43
CA ALA A 23 13.04 0.98 -2.00
C ALA A 23 11.95 1.11 -3.07
N ALA A 24 11.97 2.18 -3.87
CA ALA A 24 11.07 2.34 -5.01
C ALA A 24 11.31 1.24 -6.05
N ASP A 25 12.58 0.96 -6.38
CA ASP A 25 12.94 -0.12 -7.31
C ASP A 25 12.50 -1.50 -6.78
N GLU A 26 12.61 -1.74 -5.47
CA GLU A 26 12.15 -3.00 -4.86
C GLU A 26 10.63 -3.19 -5.02
N VAL A 27 9.82 -2.14 -4.79
CA VAL A 27 8.36 -2.19 -5.00
C VAL A 27 8.02 -2.36 -6.48
N GLU A 28 8.69 -1.64 -7.38
CA GLU A 28 8.46 -1.71 -8.82
C GLU A 28 8.81 -3.08 -9.41
N GLN A 29 9.73 -3.82 -8.79
CA GLN A 29 10.13 -5.16 -9.18
C GLN A 29 9.39 -6.27 -8.42
N PHE A 30 8.73 -5.95 -7.30
CA PHE A 30 8.05 -6.92 -6.46
C PHE A 30 6.90 -7.60 -7.21
N ARG A 31 6.86 -8.93 -7.14
CA ARG A 31 5.85 -9.76 -7.81
C ARG A 31 4.92 -10.39 -6.79
N LEU A 32 3.65 -10.01 -6.85
CA LEU A 32 2.59 -10.74 -6.18
C LEU A 32 2.46 -12.13 -6.79
N THR A 33 2.13 -13.10 -5.94
CA THR A 33 1.83 -14.47 -6.34
C THR A 33 0.48 -14.88 -5.74
N PRO A 34 -0.27 -15.80 -6.37
CA PRO A 34 -1.51 -16.31 -5.79
C PRO A 34 -1.31 -16.84 -4.36
N ALA A 35 -0.25 -17.62 -4.13
CA ALA A 35 0.03 -18.18 -2.81
C ALA A 35 0.36 -17.11 -1.75
N LEU A 36 1.03 -16.01 -2.13
CA LEU A 36 1.25 -14.90 -1.21
C LEU A 36 -0.06 -14.19 -0.90
N LEU A 37 -0.88 -13.94 -1.91
CA LEU A 37 -2.20 -13.35 -1.77
C LEU A 37 -3.14 -14.21 -0.90
N ASP A 38 -3.04 -15.54 -0.94
CA ASP A 38 -3.79 -16.43 -0.04
C ASP A 38 -3.32 -16.30 1.41
N ARG A 39 -2.01 -16.16 1.63
CA ARG A 39 -1.44 -15.92 2.97
C ARG A 39 -1.86 -14.57 3.54
N LEU A 40 -1.90 -13.52 2.71
CA LEU A 40 -2.33 -12.19 3.14
C LEU A 40 -3.80 -12.17 3.56
N ASP A 41 -4.69 -12.83 2.80
CA ASP A 41 -6.10 -12.99 3.21
C ASP A 41 -6.21 -13.76 4.54
N ALA A 42 -5.35 -14.76 4.77
CA ALA A 42 -5.34 -15.51 6.03
C ALA A 42 -4.81 -14.69 7.22
N ILE A 43 -3.80 -13.83 6.99
CA ILE A 43 -3.29 -12.87 7.98
C ILE A 43 -4.39 -11.88 8.37
N GLU A 44 -5.10 -11.31 7.40
CA GLU A 44 -6.21 -10.38 7.62
C GLU A 44 -7.33 -11.04 8.45
N ALA A 45 -7.74 -12.27 8.07
CA ALA A 45 -8.75 -13.01 8.80
C ALA A 45 -8.34 -13.37 10.24
N GLU A 46 -7.06 -13.71 10.48
CA GLU A 46 -6.56 -13.95 11.84
C GLU A 46 -6.51 -12.67 12.67
N GLY A 47 -6.05 -11.55 12.08
CA GLY A 47 -6.04 -10.25 12.74
C GLY A 47 -7.43 -9.80 13.17
N GLU A 48 -8.41 -9.90 12.26
CA GLU A 48 -9.81 -9.56 12.54
C GLU A 48 -10.40 -10.45 13.65
N ARG A 49 -10.13 -11.76 13.60
CA ARG A 49 -10.54 -12.69 14.67
C ARG A 49 -9.94 -12.31 16.03
N LEU A 50 -8.66 -11.93 16.07
CA LEU A 50 -8.00 -11.52 17.31
C LEU A 50 -8.59 -10.21 17.86
N ARG A 51 -8.93 -9.25 16.98
CA ARG A 51 -9.63 -8.02 17.35
C ARG A 51 -11.00 -8.32 17.97
N GLN A 52 -11.79 -9.18 17.33
CA GLN A 52 -13.10 -9.60 17.84
C GLN A 52 -13.00 -10.30 19.21
N LEU A 53 -12.01 -11.17 19.39
CA LEU A 53 -11.78 -11.87 20.67
C LEU A 53 -11.36 -10.94 21.82
N ARG A 54 -10.78 -9.78 21.50
CA ARG A 54 -10.43 -8.75 22.49
C ARG A 54 -11.64 -7.90 22.93
N GLY A 55 -12.82 -8.15 22.35
CA GLY A 55 -14.07 -7.50 22.74
C GLY A 55 -14.34 -6.25 21.90
N GLY A 56 -14.48 -6.40 20.58
CA GLY A 56 -14.82 -5.34 19.63
C GLY A 56 -16.25 -4.77 19.79
N ASP A 57 -16.54 -4.25 20.99
CA ASP A 57 -17.63 -3.35 21.37
C ASP A 57 -17.00 -2.09 22.01
N GLU A 58 -15.90 -1.61 21.44
CA GLU A 58 -15.58 -0.19 21.55
C GLU A 58 -16.39 0.45 20.42
N ASP A 59 -17.47 1.11 20.83
CA ASP A 59 -18.16 2.13 20.06
C ASP A 59 -17.12 2.97 19.30
N GLU A 60 -17.50 3.44 18.12
CA GLU A 60 -16.78 4.45 17.33
C GLU A 60 -16.64 5.75 18.14
N ASP A 61 -15.84 5.73 19.20
CA ASP A 61 -15.16 6.91 19.68
C ASP A 61 -14.00 7.08 18.70
N GLU A 62 -14.22 7.94 17.71
CA GLU A 62 -13.19 8.64 16.98
C GLU A 62 -12.29 9.35 18.01
N ASP A 63 -11.36 8.60 18.63
CA ASP A 63 -10.17 9.17 19.22
C ASP A 63 -9.32 9.67 18.04
N GLU A 64 -9.68 10.87 17.56
CA GLU A 64 -8.88 11.77 16.73
C GLU A 64 -7.58 12.17 17.46
N ASP A 65 -6.72 11.19 17.83
CA ASP A 65 -5.46 11.46 18.53
C ASP A 65 -4.36 10.43 18.18
N ASP A 66 -4.30 9.96 16.93
CA ASP A 66 -3.08 9.31 16.38
C ASP A 66 -2.84 9.63 14.89
N ASP A 67 -3.21 10.85 14.48
CA ASP A 67 -2.89 11.45 13.18
C ASP A 67 -1.41 11.86 13.05
N GLU A 68 -0.54 11.54 14.01
CA GLU A 68 0.89 11.86 13.92
C GLU A 68 1.70 10.84 13.08
N ASP A 69 1.17 9.66 12.74
CA ASP A 69 1.95 8.60 12.10
C ASP A 69 1.43 8.11 10.73
N ALA A 70 0.22 8.49 10.31
CA ALA A 70 -0.32 8.06 9.01
C ALA A 70 0.40 8.74 7.82
N ASP A 71 0.92 9.95 8.06
CA ASP A 71 1.70 10.73 7.08
C ASP A 71 3.17 10.28 6.98
N ASP A 72 3.65 9.44 7.91
CA ASP A 72 5.08 9.12 8.07
C ASP A 72 5.52 7.77 7.50
N ILE A 73 4.61 7.02 6.84
CA ILE A 73 5.02 5.87 6.01
C ILE A 73 5.56 6.37 4.65
N ALA A 74 6.62 7.15 4.71
CA ALA A 74 7.30 7.70 3.53
C ALA A 74 8.11 6.62 2.76
N SER A 75 8.27 5.42 3.31
CA SER A 75 9.07 4.36 2.71
C SER A 75 8.69 2.94 3.17
N VAL A 76 9.09 1.94 2.38
CA VAL A 76 9.02 0.52 2.74
C VAL A 76 9.74 0.25 4.07
N ASP A 77 10.89 0.87 4.29
CA ASP A 77 11.69 0.66 5.50
C ASP A 77 10.98 1.17 6.76
N ALA A 78 10.32 2.33 6.67
CA ALA A 78 9.49 2.86 7.76
C ALA A 78 8.32 1.91 8.07
N PHE A 79 7.67 1.37 7.02
CA PHE A 79 6.59 0.42 7.22
C PHE A 79 7.07 -0.88 7.87
N VAL A 80 8.23 -1.40 7.43
CA VAL A 80 8.87 -2.57 8.04
C VAL A 80 9.19 -2.32 9.51
N ALA A 81 9.76 -1.15 9.84
CA ALA A 81 10.08 -0.79 11.22
C ALA A 81 8.82 -0.74 12.11
N ARG A 82 7.71 -0.21 11.60
CA ARG A 82 6.42 -0.21 12.31
C ARG A 82 5.94 -1.63 12.58
N ILE A 83 5.97 -2.51 11.59
CA ILE A 83 5.62 -3.93 11.75
C ILE A 83 6.55 -4.60 12.76
N GLU A 84 7.85 -4.32 12.69
CA GLU A 84 8.84 -4.93 13.58
C GLU A 84 8.73 -4.44 15.05
N GLY A 85 8.17 -3.25 15.23
CA GLY A 85 7.84 -2.65 16.52
C GLY A 85 6.62 -3.25 17.21
N ASP A 86 5.74 -3.93 16.47
CA ASP A 86 4.55 -4.60 17.01
C ASP A 86 4.78 -6.13 17.16
N PRO A 87 4.90 -6.65 18.40
CA PRO A 87 5.09 -8.08 18.64
C PRO A 87 3.95 -8.95 18.13
N GLU A 88 2.72 -8.45 18.13
CA GLU A 88 1.55 -9.18 17.65
C GLU A 88 1.54 -9.27 16.13
N ALA A 89 1.74 -8.16 15.43
CA ALA A 89 1.87 -8.16 13.98
C ALA A 89 2.99 -9.13 13.53
N ARG A 90 4.16 -9.08 14.18
CA ARG A 90 5.24 -10.03 13.91
C ARG A 90 4.84 -11.48 14.13
N ALA A 91 4.11 -11.75 15.22
CA ALA A 91 3.68 -13.10 15.55
C ALA A 91 2.68 -13.65 14.52
N ILE A 92 1.74 -12.83 14.05
CA ILE A 92 0.78 -13.24 13.01
C ILE A 92 1.52 -13.52 11.70
N LEU A 93 2.36 -12.58 11.24
CA LEU A 93 3.13 -12.77 10.01
C LEU A 93 4.00 -14.03 10.05
N ALA A 94 4.66 -14.29 11.18
CA ALA A 94 5.49 -15.48 11.36
C ALA A 94 4.69 -16.79 11.29
N ARG A 95 3.46 -16.84 11.83
CA ARG A 95 2.58 -18.02 11.75
C ARG A 95 2.21 -18.37 10.32
N HIS A 96 2.03 -17.36 9.47
CA HIS A 96 1.75 -17.53 8.05
C HIS A 96 3.00 -17.63 7.19
N GLY A 97 4.20 -17.59 7.78
CA GLY A 97 5.47 -17.70 7.05
C GLY A 97 5.77 -16.49 6.17
N VAL A 98 5.22 -15.32 6.48
CA VAL A 98 5.46 -14.06 5.78
C VAL A 98 6.43 -13.21 6.59
N LYS A 99 7.41 -12.58 5.92
CA LYS A 99 8.35 -11.66 6.58
C LYS A 99 7.82 -10.22 6.59
N PRO A 100 8.18 -9.37 7.57
CA PRO A 100 7.77 -7.96 7.58
C PRO A 100 8.04 -7.21 6.28
N ARG A 101 9.25 -7.34 5.69
CA ARG A 101 9.57 -6.72 4.39
C ARG A 101 8.74 -7.28 3.24
N GLU A 102 8.51 -8.59 3.19
CA GLU A 102 7.67 -9.20 2.16
C GLU A 102 6.22 -8.71 2.27
N PHE A 103 5.70 -8.58 3.49
CA PHE A 103 4.38 -8.01 3.76
C PHE A 103 4.29 -6.55 3.30
N ALA A 104 5.26 -5.71 3.68
CA ALA A 104 5.30 -4.29 3.30
C ALA A 104 5.34 -4.09 1.78
N LEU A 105 6.20 -4.83 1.08
CA LEU A 105 6.28 -4.78 -0.38
C LEU A 105 4.98 -5.28 -1.04
N ALA A 106 4.39 -6.34 -0.50
CA ALA A 106 3.14 -6.87 -1.02
C ALA A 106 1.98 -5.89 -0.82
N ALA A 107 1.87 -5.25 0.34
CA ALA A 107 0.87 -4.23 0.62
C ALA A 107 1.00 -3.05 -0.36
N MET A 108 2.21 -2.55 -0.60
CA MET A 108 2.45 -1.47 -1.58
C MET A 108 2.13 -1.90 -3.01
N ALA A 109 2.50 -3.12 -3.39
CA ALA A 109 2.17 -3.67 -4.72
C ALA A 109 0.66 -3.85 -4.91
N ILE A 110 -0.06 -4.28 -3.86
CA ILE A 110 -1.52 -4.38 -3.86
C ILE A 110 -2.15 -3.00 -3.98
N LEU A 111 -1.69 -2.03 -3.19
CA LEU A 111 -2.18 -0.65 -3.24
C LEU A 111 -2.00 -0.08 -4.65
N GLN A 112 -0.79 -0.15 -5.21
CA GLN A 112 -0.52 0.36 -6.56
C GLN A 112 -1.41 -0.29 -7.63
N ALA A 113 -1.54 -1.61 -7.61
CA ALA A 113 -2.35 -2.34 -8.58
C ALA A 113 -3.86 -2.09 -8.39
N GLY A 114 -4.33 -2.03 -7.15
CA GLY A 114 -5.72 -1.70 -6.80
C GLY A 114 -6.09 -0.28 -7.21
N THR A 115 -5.22 0.69 -6.93
CA THR A 115 -5.39 2.08 -7.40
C THR A 115 -5.47 2.16 -8.91
N TRP A 116 -4.60 1.45 -9.65
CA TRP A 116 -4.70 1.39 -11.11
C TRP A 116 -6.08 0.89 -11.55
N LEU A 117 -6.54 -0.25 -11.02
CA LEU A 117 -7.81 -0.86 -11.39
C LEU A 117 -9.01 0.04 -11.07
N ALA A 118 -8.97 0.78 -9.96
CA ALA A 118 -10.02 1.73 -9.59
C ALA A 118 -10.12 2.92 -10.58
N PHE A 119 -9.00 3.37 -11.14
CA PHE A 119 -8.97 4.50 -12.07
C PHE A 119 -9.06 4.11 -13.55
N GLU A 120 -8.67 2.89 -13.91
CA GLU A 120 -8.60 2.42 -15.30
C GLU A 120 -9.93 2.64 -16.05
N GLY A 121 -11.07 2.36 -15.42
CA GLY A 121 -12.39 2.52 -16.01
C GLY A 121 -12.81 3.97 -16.28
N ALA A 122 -12.20 4.95 -15.60
CA ALA A 122 -12.47 6.37 -15.80
C ALA A 122 -11.60 6.98 -16.93
N MET A 123 -10.60 6.24 -17.43
CA MET A 123 -9.70 6.70 -18.47
C MET A 123 -10.24 6.40 -19.87
N LYS A 124 -9.82 7.19 -20.86
CA LYS A 124 -10.02 6.80 -22.26
C LYS A 124 -9.18 5.56 -22.54
N LYS A 125 -9.74 4.58 -23.26
CA LYS A 125 -9.10 3.29 -23.54
C LYS A 125 -7.65 3.42 -24.05
N GLY A 126 -7.40 4.31 -25.00
CA GLY A 126 -6.05 4.53 -25.55
C GLY A 126 -5.06 5.19 -24.58
N ASP A 127 -5.55 5.95 -23.59
CA ASP A 127 -4.71 6.54 -22.55
C ASP A 127 -4.32 5.51 -21.49
N ALA A 128 -5.26 4.66 -21.08
CA ALA A 128 -5.00 3.56 -20.15
C ALA A 128 -3.95 2.58 -20.72
N GLU A 129 -4.12 2.14 -21.97
CA GLU A 129 -3.16 1.24 -22.63
C GLU A 129 -1.75 1.85 -22.73
N ARG A 130 -1.67 3.13 -23.08
CA ARG A 130 -0.40 3.87 -23.18
C ARG A 130 0.29 4.03 -21.83
N MET A 131 -0.46 4.33 -20.77
CA MET A 131 0.10 4.45 -19.42
C MET A 131 0.54 3.08 -18.88
N LEU A 132 -0.25 2.03 -19.09
CA LEU A 132 0.09 0.66 -18.68
C LEU A 132 1.36 0.15 -19.39
N ALA A 133 1.60 0.56 -20.64
CA ALA A 133 2.84 0.23 -21.35
C ALA A 133 4.10 0.82 -20.68
N GLY A 134 3.96 1.92 -19.94
CA GLY A 134 5.05 2.55 -19.17
C GLY A 134 5.39 1.84 -17.86
N PHE A 135 4.56 0.91 -17.39
CA PHE A 135 4.80 0.19 -16.14
C PHE A 135 5.88 -0.88 -16.31
N THR A 136 6.45 -1.35 -15.21
CA THR A 136 7.37 -2.49 -15.22
C THR A 136 6.62 -3.80 -15.54
N PRO A 137 7.32 -4.86 -15.97
CA PRO A 137 6.71 -6.18 -16.12
C PRO A 137 6.09 -6.74 -14.84
N ALA A 138 6.65 -6.41 -13.66
CA ALA A 138 6.12 -6.85 -12.38
C ALA A 138 4.82 -6.11 -12.02
N GLN A 139 4.79 -4.79 -12.18
CA GLN A 139 3.58 -3.99 -11.97
C GLN A 139 2.42 -4.46 -12.85
N ARG A 140 2.66 -4.68 -14.16
CA ARG A 140 1.63 -5.24 -15.06
C ARG A 140 1.14 -6.62 -14.63
N ALA A 141 2.04 -7.48 -14.17
CA ALA A 141 1.67 -8.82 -13.68
C ALA A 141 0.82 -8.74 -12.40
N ASN A 142 1.14 -7.82 -11.49
CA ASN A 142 0.40 -7.59 -10.25
C ASN A 142 -1.02 -7.08 -10.55
N ILE A 143 -1.15 -6.12 -11.47
CA ILE A 143 -2.46 -5.60 -11.94
C ILE A 143 -3.31 -6.73 -12.51
N GLU A 144 -2.74 -7.54 -13.40
CA GLU A 144 -3.47 -8.65 -14.02
C GLU A 144 -3.89 -9.70 -13.00
N LEU A 145 -3.02 -10.04 -12.05
CA LEU A 145 -3.34 -10.98 -10.97
C LEU A 145 -4.52 -10.47 -10.12
N LEU A 146 -4.50 -9.21 -9.71
CA LEU A 146 -5.61 -8.63 -8.93
C LEU A 146 -6.90 -8.53 -9.76
N ARG A 147 -6.81 -8.17 -11.05
CA ARG A 147 -7.95 -8.15 -11.96
C ARG A 147 -8.63 -9.52 -12.02
N GLN A 148 -7.87 -10.59 -12.19
CA GLN A 148 -8.38 -11.95 -12.21
C GLN A 148 -9.02 -12.34 -10.87
N ARG A 149 -8.40 -11.94 -9.76
CA ARG A 149 -8.91 -12.24 -8.41
C ARG A 149 -10.24 -11.52 -8.14
N LEU A 150 -10.38 -10.25 -8.55
CA LEU A 150 -11.62 -9.49 -8.42
C LEU A 150 -12.73 -10.09 -9.28
N ALA A 151 -12.46 -10.39 -10.56
CA ALA A 151 -13.42 -11.04 -11.44
C ALA A 151 -13.88 -12.41 -10.89
N ALA A 152 -12.97 -13.17 -10.27
CA ALA A 152 -13.32 -14.45 -9.63
C ALA A 152 -14.15 -14.29 -8.34
N LYS A 153 -14.06 -13.15 -7.65
CA LYS A 153 -14.91 -12.82 -6.48
C LYS A 153 -16.30 -12.34 -6.91
N GLU A 154 -16.41 -11.59 -8.01
CA GLU A 154 -17.70 -11.07 -8.53
C GLU A 154 -18.53 -12.14 -9.27
N GLY A 155 -17.88 -13.18 -9.81
CA GLY A 155 -18.56 -14.29 -10.49
C GLY A 155 -19.06 -15.41 -9.57
N LYS A 156 -18.91 -15.27 -8.25
CA LYS A 156 -19.43 -16.19 -7.21
C LYS A 156 -20.64 -15.60 -6.53
#